data_AF-A0A965YBG9-F1
#
_entry.id   AF-A0A965YBG9-F1
#
_cell.length_a   1.000
_cell.length_b   1.000
_cell.length_c   1.000
_cell.angle_alpha   90.00
_cell.angle_beta   90.00
_cell.angle_gamma   90.00
#
_symmetry.space_group_name_H-M   'P 1'
#
loop_
_entity.id
_entity.type
_entity.pdbx_description
1 polymer ?
#
loop_
_entity_poly.entity_id
_entity_poly.type
_entity_poly.pdbx_seq_one_letter_code
_entity_poly.pdbx_strand_id
1 'polypeptide(L)'
;MGTLHADIQQKQKEIEQHQGDLFSLYADLGRSVALIEQISSIGFATDSYDSYCEKMALYEGAKHEHDQISLYIQQIEDRSRAIKEIESDIRSLHKPYRQLCAQVGAIAYEAYGSQILADHLVQVLSPFYEDHHKRTRILEERAEKGSSLILGRLNRLQIEHSRRSLLPILAKAGSRLVELGLEADLPLSRSAHLTEELSSLKLRKEELEAELELHQSAMAKLQSEELSSPKARLEQHLQAMKAAQKACDKAAMTYGKELYETLPETISAQTIGHKAILLMDQITLHQSRVRTLQREILDLQNMIKVQELEAQIELEKQKITLLQSQIETLNRQISQVTSSIESKRGQIRTLLPEQDVRADG
;
A
#
# COMPACT_ATOMS: atom_id res chain seq x y z
N MET A 1 -29.48 -37.92 -2.35
CA MET A 1 -29.44 -36.79 -1.39
C MET A 1 -28.20 -35.89 -1.53
N GLY A 2 -26.96 -36.38 -1.33
CA GLY A 2 -25.76 -35.52 -1.33
C GLY A 2 -25.43 -34.81 -2.66
N THR A 3 -25.72 -35.43 -3.80
CA THR A 3 -25.46 -34.85 -5.14
C THR A 3 -26.38 -33.67 -5.44
N LEU A 4 -27.69 -33.81 -5.17
CA LEU A 4 -28.68 -32.75 -5.41
C LEU A 4 -28.44 -31.51 -4.55
N HIS A 5 -27.98 -31.70 -3.31
CA HIS A 5 -27.63 -30.58 -2.45
C HIS A 5 -26.38 -29.84 -2.95
N ALA A 6 -25.38 -30.57 -3.48
CA ALA A 6 -24.21 -29.97 -4.10
C ALA A 6 -24.58 -29.18 -5.38
N ASP A 7 -25.48 -29.71 -6.21
CA ASP A 7 -25.97 -29.04 -7.41
C ASP A 7 -26.71 -27.73 -7.08
N ILE A 8 -27.54 -27.74 -6.02
CA ILE A 8 -28.20 -26.51 -5.53
C ILE A 8 -27.15 -25.49 -5.09
N GLN A 9 -26.14 -25.89 -4.31
CA GLN A 9 -25.08 -24.98 -3.86
C GLN A 9 -24.28 -24.39 -5.03
N GLN A 10 -23.97 -25.20 -6.04
CA GLN A 10 -23.29 -24.73 -7.24
C GLN A 10 -24.13 -23.68 -7.98
N LYS A 11 -25.43 -23.95 -8.19
CA LYS A 11 -26.33 -23.00 -8.86
C LYS A 11 -26.54 -21.72 -8.05
N GLN A 12 -26.57 -21.81 -6.71
CA GLN A 12 -26.60 -20.63 -5.84
C GLN A 12 -25.36 -19.76 -6.04
N LYS A 13 -24.18 -20.38 -6.13
CA LYS A 13 -22.93 -19.65 -6.42
C LYS A 13 -22.93 -19.00 -7.80
N GLU A 14 -23.46 -19.67 -8.82
CA GLU A 14 -23.65 -19.08 -10.16
C GLU A 14 -24.62 -17.87 -10.13
N ILE A 15 -25.69 -17.95 -9.33
CA ILE A 15 -26.61 -16.82 -9.12
C ILE A 15 -25.88 -15.64 -8.47
N GLU A 16 -25.10 -15.89 -7.41
CA GLU A 16 -24.33 -14.84 -6.72
C GLU A 16 -23.34 -14.15 -7.69
N GLN A 17 -22.67 -14.93 -8.54
CA GLN A 17 -21.78 -14.39 -9.57
C GLN A 17 -22.54 -13.48 -10.55
N HIS A 18 -23.65 -13.97 -11.12
CA HIS A 18 -24.45 -13.16 -12.04
C HIS A 18 -25.08 -11.93 -11.37
N GLN A 19 -25.42 -11.99 -10.08
CA GLN A 19 -25.89 -10.84 -9.32
C GLN A 19 -24.77 -9.81 -9.10
N GLY A 20 -23.53 -10.27 -8.87
CA GLY A 20 -22.35 -9.41 -8.83
C GLY A 20 -22.08 -8.71 -10.16
N ASP A 21 -22.17 -9.45 -11.28
CA ASP A 21 -22.03 -8.89 -12.63
C ASP A 21 -23.16 -7.89 -12.94
N LEU A 22 -24.39 -8.17 -12.51
CA LEU A 22 -25.50 -7.22 -12.68
C LEU A 22 -25.23 -5.90 -11.95
N PHE A 23 -24.62 -5.93 -10.76
CA PHE A 23 -24.25 -4.71 -10.04
C PHE A 23 -23.33 -3.81 -10.88
N SER A 24 -22.27 -4.36 -11.46
CA SER A 24 -21.33 -3.59 -12.30
C SER A 24 -21.99 -3.13 -13.59
N LEU A 25 -22.78 -3.98 -14.25
CA LEU A 25 -23.49 -3.64 -15.48
C LEU A 25 -24.49 -2.48 -15.27
N TYR A 26 -25.25 -2.49 -14.17
CA TYR A 26 -26.11 -1.35 -13.84
C TYR A 26 -25.30 -0.08 -13.57
N ALA A 27 -24.20 -0.17 -12.82
CA ALA A 27 -23.36 0.99 -12.55
C ALA A 27 -22.79 1.59 -13.86
N ASP A 28 -22.36 0.74 -14.79
CA ASP A 28 -21.83 1.15 -16.09
C ASP A 28 -22.92 1.74 -16.99
N LEU A 29 -24.13 1.19 -16.94
CA LEU A 29 -25.29 1.73 -17.66
C LEU A 29 -25.62 3.13 -17.13
N GLY A 30 -25.73 3.28 -15.81
CA GLY A 30 -25.98 4.57 -15.16
C GLY A 30 -24.93 5.62 -15.53
N ARG A 31 -23.63 5.28 -15.46
CA ARG A 31 -22.54 6.18 -15.89
C ARG A 31 -22.63 6.54 -17.37
N SER A 32 -22.88 5.55 -18.23
CA SER A 32 -22.93 5.76 -19.68
C SER A 32 -24.06 6.70 -20.08
N VAL A 33 -25.25 6.51 -19.49
CA VAL A 33 -26.42 7.32 -19.79
C VAL A 33 -26.31 8.70 -19.13
N ALA A 34 -25.72 8.80 -17.94
CA ALA A 34 -25.49 10.09 -17.28
C ALA A 34 -24.66 11.07 -18.11
N LEU A 35 -23.66 10.58 -18.84
CA LEU A 35 -22.86 11.42 -19.76
C LEU A 35 -23.71 11.99 -20.91
N ILE A 36 -24.76 11.29 -21.32
CA ILE A 36 -25.67 11.72 -22.38
C ILE A 36 -26.72 12.67 -21.80
N GLU A 37 -27.28 12.35 -20.63
CA GLU A 37 -28.22 13.21 -19.89
C GLU A 37 -27.63 14.61 -19.63
N GLN A 38 -26.33 14.70 -19.38
CA GLN A 38 -25.61 15.97 -19.22
C GLN A 38 -25.66 16.87 -20.47
N ILE A 39 -25.79 16.28 -21.66
CA ILE A 39 -25.77 16.98 -22.95
C ILE A 39 -27.20 17.18 -23.47
N SER A 40 -28.03 16.16 -23.33
CA SER A 40 -29.41 16.12 -23.80
C SER A 40 -30.25 15.38 -22.77
N SER A 41 -31.21 16.06 -22.17
CA SER A 41 -32.08 15.43 -21.18
C SER A 41 -32.94 14.34 -21.83
N ILE A 42 -32.85 13.13 -21.27
CA ILE A 42 -33.58 11.93 -21.69
C ILE A 42 -34.87 11.83 -20.85
N GLY A 43 -34.86 12.36 -19.62
CA GLY A 43 -36.06 12.55 -18.79
C GLY A 43 -36.54 11.29 -18.05
N PHE A 44 -35.70 10.26 -17.93
CA PHE A 44 -36.02 9.03 -17.20
C PHE A 44 -35.17 8.93 -15.93
N ALA A 45 -35.74 8.39 -14.85
CA ALA A 45 -35.08 8.18 -13.56
C ALA A 45 -34.38 9.45 -13.01
N THR A 46 -35.04 10.62 -13.12
CA THR A 46 -34.49 11.93 -12.76
C THR A 46 -34.00 12.02 -11.32
N ASP A 47 -34.77 11.49 -10.37
CA ASP A 47 -34.43 11.54 -8.94
C ASP A 47 -33.12 10.78 -8.65
N SER A 48 -32.94 9.63 -9.30
CA SER A 48 -31.73 8.83 -9.19
C SER A 48 -30.55 9.40 -9.96
N TYR A 49 -30.82 10.08 -11.08
CA TYR A 49 -29.80 10.85 -11.80
C TYR A 49 -29.27 12.00 -10.93
N ASP A 50 -30.16 12.79 -10.32
CA ASP A 50 -29.79 13.91 -9.46
C ASP A 50 -28.97 13.43 -8.25
N SER A 51 -29.40 12.32 -7.63
CA SER A 51 -28.66 11.66 -6.56
C SER A 51 -27.27 11.20 -7.00
N TYR A 52 -27.15 10.61 -8.20
CA TYR A 52 -25.86 10.23 -8.78
C TYR A 52 -24.97 11.45 -9.03
N CYS A 53 -25.50 12.54 -9.58
CA CYS A 53 -24.78 13.79 -9.79
C CYS A 53 -24.27 14.41 -8.49
N GLU A 54 -25.08 14.42 -7.42
CA GLU A 54 -24.66 14.87 -6.09
C GLU A 54 -23.48 14.03 -5.57
N LYS A 55 -23.55 12.70 -5.67
CA LYS A 55 -22.46 11.82 -5.21
C LYS A 55 -21.21 11.91 -6.08
N MET A 56 -21.36 12.14 -7.38
CA MET A 56 -20.24 12.43 -8.29
C MET A 56 -19.52 13.71 -7.89
N ALA A 57 -20.25 14.79 -7.63
CA ALA A 57 -19.66 16.07 -7.21
C ALA A 57 -18.88 15.93 -5.88
N LEU A 58 -19.43 15.19 -4.91
CA LEU A 58 -18.74 14.88 -3.65
C LEU A 58 -17.47 14.06 -3.87
N TYR A 59 -17.50 13.08 -4.77
CA TYR A 59 -16.32 12.29 -5.14
C TYR A 59 -15.24 13.13 -5.82
N GLU A 60 -15.62 13.98 -6.77
CA GLU A 60 -14.69 14.88 -7.47
C GLU A 60 -14.05 15.88 -6.51
N GLY A 61 -14.83 16.46 -5.59
CA GLY A 61 -14.32 17.32 -4.52
C GLY A 61 -13.30 16.59 -3.63
N ALA A 62 -13.65 15.41 -3.12
CA ALA A 62 -12.76 14.61 -2.28
C ALA A 62 -11.48 14.15 -3.02
N LYS A 63 -11.59 13.83 -4.31
CA LYS A 63 -10.44 13.51 -5.17
C LYS A 63 -9.52 14.73 -5.34
N HIS A 64 -10.10 15.90 -5.60
CA HIS A 64 -9.33 17.13 -5.76
C HIS A 64 -8.55 17.49 -4.49
N GLU A 65 -9.17 17.39 -3.32
CA GLU A 65 -8.51 17.60 -2.03
C GLU A 65 -7.35 16.62 -1.80
N HIS A 66 -7.57 15.32 -2.11
CA HIS A 66 -6.51 14.32 -2.04
C HIS A 66 -5.33 14.65 -2.96
N ASP A 67 -5.61 15.02 -4.21
CA ASP A 67 -4.58 15.34 -5.21
C ASP A 67 -3.78 16.60 -4.81
N GLN A 68 -4.45 17.62 -4.24
CA GLN A 68 -3.79 18.81 -3.70
C GLN A 68 -2.79 18.47 -2.58
N ILE A 69 -3.19 17.64 -1.62
CA ILE A 69 -2.31 17.24 -0.50
C ILE A 69 -1.18 16.35 -1.00
N SER A 70 -1.45 15.46 -1.96
CA SER A 70 -0.42 14.63 -2.59
C SER A 70 0.64 15.49 -3.28
N LEU A 71 0.23 16.50 -4.05
CA LEU A 71 1.15 17.44 -4.69
C LEU A 71 1.98 18.22 -3.67
N TYR A 72 1.34 18.70 -2.60
CA TYR A 72 2.00 19.41 -1.51
C TYR A 72 3.07 18.54 -0.82
N ILE A 73 2.76 17.28 -0.50
CA ILE A 73 3.73 16.33 0.06
C ILE A 73 4.90 16.10 -0.90
N GLN A 74 4.61 15.95 -2.20
CA GLN A 74 5.64 15.80 -3.21
C GLN A 74 6.59 17.01 -3.25
N GLN A 75 6.06 18.24 -3.17
CA GLN A 75 6.89 19.45 -3.11
C GLN A 75 7.80 19.48 -1.88
N ILE A 76 7.31 19.04 -0.71
CA ILE A 76 8.12 18.92 0.51
C ILE A 76 9.24 17.89 0.32
N GLU A 77 8.93 16.73 -0.27
CA GLU A 77 9.90 15.68 -0.49
C GLU A 77 10.98 16.09 -1.49
N ASP A 78 10.59 16.71 -2.61
CA ASP A 78 11.51 17.20 -3.64
C ASP A 78 12.45 18.28 -3.08
N ARG A 79 11.93 19.24 -2.31
CA ARG A 79 12.76 20.24 -1.64
C ARG A 79 13.68 19.62 -0.60
N SER A 80 13.21 18.62 0.15
CA SER A 80 14.04 17.91 1.13
C SER A 80 15.17 17.12 0.47
N ARG A 81 14.96 16.60 -0.75
CA ARG A 81 16.01 15.96 -1.56
C ARG A 81 17.02 16.98 -2.05
N ALA A 82 16.57 18.09 -2.63
CA ALA A 82 17.43 19.17 -3.08
C ALA A 82 18.33 19.70 -1.96
N ILE A 83 17.78 19.92 -0.76
CA ILE A 83 18.57 20.31 0.43
C ILE A 83 19.69 19.29 0.71
N LYS A 84 19.38 17.99 0.71
CA LYS A 84 20.38 16.94 0.96
C LYS A 84 21.46 16.86 -0.12
N GLU A 85 21.09 17.08 -1.37
CA GLU A 85 22.01 17.12 -2.52
C GLU A 85 22.95 18.32 -2.39
N ILE A 86 22.42 19.52 -2.16
CA ILE A 86 23.22 20.74 -1.95
C ILE A 86 24.16 20.59 -0.74
N GLU A 87 23.68 20.05 0.38
CA GLU A 87 24.53 19.75 1.54
C GLU A 87 25.63 18.73 1.24
N SER A 88 25.35 17.75 0.37
CA SER A 88 26.36 16.80 -0.11
C SER A 88 27.40 17.50 -0.99
N ASP A 89 26.96 18.37 -1.89
CA ASP A 89 27.83 19.13 -2.77
C ASP A 89 28.74 20.07 -1.99
N ILE A 90 28.21 20.83 -1.02
CA ILE A 90 29.01 21.67 -0.11
C ILE A 90 30.06 20.84 0.62
N ARG A 91 29.70 19.65 1.12
CA ARG A 91 30.66 18.73 1.78
C ARG A 91 31.73 18.24 0.82
N SER A 92 31.39 18.00 -0.44
CA SER A 92 32.35 17.55 -1.47
C SER A 92 33.42 18.61 -1.77
N LEU A 93 33.08 19.91 -1.66
CA LEU A 93 34.01 21.03 -1.85
C LEU A 93 35.07 21.15 -0.74
N HIS A 94 34.84 20.55 0.43
CA HIS A 94 35.77 20.66 1.57
C HIS A 94 37.16 20.08 1.26
N LYS A 95 37.23 18.94 0.57
CA LYS A 95 38.48 18.27 0.22
C LYS A 95 39.34 19.09 -0.77
N PRO A 96 38.84 19.51 -1.95
CA PRO A 96 39.62 20.32 -2.88
C PRO A 96 40.00 21.67 -2.27
N TYR A 97 39.10 22.33 -1.53
CA TYR A 97 39.41 23.57 -0.82
C TYR A 97 40.60 23.41 0.14
N ARG A 98 40.58 22.35 0.97
CA ARG A 98 41.67 22.05 1.89
C ARG A 98 43.00 21.75 1.18
N GLN A 99 42.95 21.12 0.01
CA GLN A 99 44.14 20.84 -0.79
C GLN A 99 44.76 22.13 -1.35
N LEU A 100 43.93 23.03 -1.89
CA LEU A 100 44.38 24.34 -2.37
C LEU A 100 44.95 25.18 -1.22
N CYS A 101 44.29 25.23 -0.06
CA CYS A 101 44.83 25.88 1.13
C CYS A 101 46.20 25.28 1.53
N ALA A 102 46.37 23.96 1.46
CA ALA A 102 47.66 23.35 1.76
C ALA A 102 48.76 23.75 0.75
N GLN A 103 48.42 23.94 -0.53
CA GLN A 103 49.34 24.41 -1.57
C GLN A 103 49.72 25.89 -1.36
N VAL A 104 48.75 26.75 -1.05
CA VAL A 104 49.01 28.15 -0.67
C VAL A 104 49.92 28.21 0.56
N GLY A 105 49.64 27.40 1.57
CA GLY A 105 50.48 27.26 2.74
C GLY A 105 51.89 26.74 2.43
N ALA A 106 52.04 25.83 1.45
CA ALA A 106 53.36 25.36 1.02
C ALA A 106 54.19 26.49 0.43
N ILE A 107 53.59 27.31 -0.45
CA ILE A 107 54.25 28.47 -1.06
C ILE A 107 54.62 29.50 0.00
N ALA A 108 53.72 29.75 0.95
CA ALA A 108 53.99 30.62 2.08
C ALA A 108 55.14 30.10 2.97
N TYR A 109 55.22 28.79 3.20
CA TYR A 109 56.31 28.17 3.96
C TYR A 109 57.66 28.27 3.24
N GLU A 110 57.68 28.09 1.92
CA GLU A 110 58.89 28.29 1.10
C GLU A 110 59.36 29.76 1.17
N ALA A 111 58.45 30.71 0.96
CA ALA A 111 58.76 32.14 1.05
C ALA A 111 59.21 32.56 2.46
N TYR A 112 58.65 31.94 3.50
CA TYR A 112 59.06 32.13 4.91
C TYR A 112 60.48 31.64 5.15
N GLY A 113 60.82 30.44 4.67
CA GLY A 113 62.17 29.88 4.79
C GLY A 113 63.23 30.68 4.05
N SER A 114 62.86 31.29 2.91
CA SER A 114 63.73 32.15 2.11
C SER A 114 63.79 33.60 2.56
N GLN A 115 63.03 34.00 3.60
CA GLN A 115 62.96 35.38 4.12
C GLN A 115 62.50 36.42 3.07
N ILE A 116 61.61 36.01 2.16
CA ILE A 116 61.09 36.86 1.07
C ILE A 116 59.70 37.44 1.41
N LEU A 117 59.07 36.96 2.49
CA LEU A 117 57.76 37.44 2.95
C LEU A 117 57.84 38.86 3.52
N ALA A 118 56.79 39.64 3.26
CA ALA A 118 56.58 40.93 3.92
C ALA A 118 56.30 40.77 5.43
N ASP A 119 56.65 41.79 6.22
CA ASP A 119 56.58 41.76 7.70
C ASP A 119 55.19 41.39 8.25
N HIS A 120 54.13 41.85 7.59
CA HIS A 120 52.75 41.53 7.98
C HIS A 120 52.38 40.06 7.75
N LEU A 121 52.87 39.43 6.68
CA LEU A 121 52.69 37.99 6.44
C LEU A 121 53.50 37.15 7.42
N VAL A 122 54.71 37.60 7.78
CA VAL A 122 55.54 36.95 8.79
C VAL A 122 54.85 36.91 10.15
N GLN A 123 54.20 38.02 10.56
CA GLN A 123 53.43 38.06 11.81
C GLN A 123 52.25 37.10 11.83
N VAL A 124 51.56 36.93 10.69
CA VAL A 124 50.41 36.02 10.58
C VAL A 124 50.85 34.54 10.53
N LEU A 125 52.01 34.26 9.93
CA LEU A 125 52.47 32.90 9.65
C LEU A 125 53.45 32.34 10.68
N SER A 126 54.13 33.18 11.47
CA SER A 126 55.06 32.75 12.52
C SER A 126 54.45 31.77 13.52
N PRO A 127 53.17 31.90 13.97
CA PRO A 127 52.58 30.96 14.92
C PRO A 127 52.42 29.55 14.35
N PHE A 128 52.40 29.42 13.02
CA PHE A 128 52.27 28.13 12.33
C PHE A 128 53.63 27.53 11.97
N TYR A 129 54.58 28.35 11.51
CA TYR A 129 55.82 27.86 10.91
C TYR A 129 57.05 27.91 11.81
N GLU A 130 57.11 28.80 12.82
CA GLU A 130 58.34 29.09 13.55
C GLU A 130 58.92 27.86 14.28
N ASP A 131 58.07 27.13 15.01
CA ASP A 131 58.46 25.92 15.74
C ASP A 131 58.89 24.79 14.80
N HIS A 132 58.17 24.62 13.69
CA HIS A 132 58.49 23.61 12.69
C HIS A 132 59.82 23.95 11.99
N HIS A 133 59.97 25.20 11.54
CA HIS A 133 61.15 25.68 10.82
C HIS A 133 62.43 25.59 11.67
N LYS A 134 62.36 25.98 12.96
CA LYS A 134 63.49 25.84 13.90
C LYS A 134 63.90 24.38 14.09
N ARG A 135 62.93 23.48 14.28
CA ARG A 135 63.18 22.04 14.47
C ARG A 135 63.79 21.41 13.22
N THR A 136 63.29 21.73 12.03
CA THR A 136 63.80 21.19 10.77
C THR A 136 65.24 21.67 10.51
N ARG A 137 65.55 22.95 10.72
CA ARG A 137 66.93 23.47 10.59
C ARG A 137 67.92 22.78 11.52
N ILE A 138 67.56 22.56 12.79
CA ILE A 138 68.41 21.84 13.75
C ILE A 138 68.70 20.40 13.29
N LEU A 139 67.70 19.73 12.69
CA LEU A 139 67.86 18.36 12.18
C LEU A 139 68.70 18.32 10.90
N GLU A 140 68.54 19.31 10.00
CA GLU A 140 69.34 19.46 8.78
C GLU A 140 70.81 19.74 9.10
N GLU A 141 71.10 20.69 9.99
CA GLU A 141 72.47 20.97 10.45
C GLU A 141 73.15 19.76 11.09
N ARG A 142 72.39 18.94 11.85
CA ARG A 142 72.90 17.69 12.46
C ARG A 142 73.14 16.59 11.44
N ALA A 143 72.41 16.58 10.34
CA ALA A 143 72.61 15.65 9.24
C ALA A 143 73.84 16.04 8.38
N GLU A 144 74.07 17.34 8.19
CA GLU A 144 75.22 17.89 7.45
C GLU A 144 76.55 17.75 8.20
N LYS A 145 76.54 17.88 9.54
CA LYS A 145 77.74 17.77 10.40
C LYS A 145 78.31 16.36 10.54
N GLY A 146 77.92 15.41 9.69
CA GLY A 146 78.57 14.09 9.54
C GLY A 146 78.47 13.19 10.78
N SER A 147 77.30 12.58 10.98
CA SER A 147 77.11 11.57 12.03
C SER A 147 77.20 10.14 11.49
N SER A 148 77.53 9.18 12.36
CA SER A 148 77.72 7.76 12.01
C SER A 148 76.54 7.17 11.22
N LEU A 149 76.78 6.09 10.45
CA LEU A 149 75.79 5.43 9.58
C LEU A 149 74.40 5.20 10.22
N ILE A 150 74.37 4.91 11.53
CA ILE A 150 73.14 4.66 12.30
C ILE A 150 72.45 5.96 12.70
N LEU A 151 73.20 6.94 13.21
CA LEU A 151 72.68 8.27 13.58
C LEU A 151 72.19 9.04 12.34
N GLY A 152 72.89 8.92 11.21
CA GLY A 152 72.45 9.48 9.93
C GLY A 152 71.12 8.89 9.43
N ARG A 153 70.88 7.59 9.64
CA ARG A 153 69.57 6.97 9.31
C ARG A 153 68.45 7.45 10.25
N LEU A 154 68.72 7.59 11.55
CA LEU A 154 67.74 8.10 12.52
C LEU A 154 67.37 9.56 12.23
N ASN A 155 68.36 10.42 11.92
CA ASN A 155 68.11 11.82 11.55
C ASN A 155 67.27 11.92 10.27
N ARG A 156 67.53 11.06 9.26
CA ARG A 156 66.71 11.02 8.04
C ARG A 156 65.26 10.60 8.31
N LEU A 157 65.04 9.59 9.15
CA LEU A 157 63.68 9.17 9.56
C LEU A 157 62.95 10.27 10.34
N GLN A 158 63.64 11.03 11.18
CA GLN A 158 63.08 12.17 11.89
C GLN A 158 62.74 13.34 10.95
N ILE A 159 63.58 13.60 9.94
CA ILE A 159 63.29 14.58 8.89
C ILE A 159 62.06 14.14 8.09
N GLU A 160 61.96 12.88 7.69
CA GLU A 160 60.78 12.35 7.00
C GLU A 160 59.51 12.43 7.86
N HIS A 161 59.62 12.16 9.16
CA HIS A 161 58.50 12.31 10.09
C HIS A 161 58.07 13.78 10.22
N SER A 162 59.02 14.72 10.30
CA SER A 162 58.73 16.16 10.32
C SER A 162 58.05 16.64 9.02
N ARG A 163 58.47 16.11 7.86
CA ARG A 163 57.82 16.42 6.58
C ARG A 163 56.36 15.94 6.52
N ARG A 164 56.04 14.82 7.19
CA ARG A 164 54.65 14.34 7.28
C ARG A 164 53.79 15.17 8.23
N SER A 165 54.35 15.69 9.32
CA SER A 165 53.64 16.58 10.24
C SER A 165 53.45 18.00 9.71
N LEU A 166 54.19 18.39 8.66
CA LEU A 166 54.07 19.68 7.98
C LEU A 166 52.73 19.85 7.23
N LEU A 167 52.22 18.81 6.56
CA LEU A 167 50.99 18.88 5.75
C LEU A 167 49.77 19.52 6.45
N PRO A 168 49.38 19.14 7.68
CA PRO A 168 48.28 19.79 8.39
C PRO A 168 48.60 21.23 8.82
N ILE A 169 49.88 21.58 9.03
CA ILE A 169 50.33 22.93 9.35
C ILE A 169 50.19 23.83 8.13
N LEU A 170 50.60 23.35 6.95
CA LEU A 170 50.45 24.06 5.68
C LEU A 170 48.98 24.35 5.38
N ALA A 171 48.11 23.35 5.54
CA ALA A 171 46.67 23.54 5.33
C ALA A 171 46.08 24.60 6.28
N LYS A 172 46.47 24.61 7.56
CA LYS A 172 45.99 25.62 8.53
C LYS A 172 46.49 27.02 8.22
N ALA A 173 47.77 27.15 7.92
CA ALA A 173 48.38 28.44 7.59
C ALA A 173 47.82 29.02 6.29
N GLY A 174 47.66 28.17 5.26
CA GLY A 174 47.03 28.57 4.01
C GLY A 174 45.56 28.95 4.17
N SER A 175 44.77 28.19 4.94
CA SER A 175 43.40 28.60 5.28
C SER A 175 43.37 29.95 5.98
N ARG A 176 44.32 30.22 6.89
CA ARG A 176 44.39 31.49 7.61
C ARG A 176 44.71 32.66 6.70
N LEU A 177 45.58 32.47 5.70
CA LEU A 177 45.87 33.48 4.68
C LEU A 177 44.64 33.78 3.83
N VAL A 178 43.95 32.73 3.39
CA VAL A 178 42.75 32.79 2.54
C VAL A 178 41.54 33.42 3.26
N GLU A 179 41.43 33.24 4.58
CA GLU A 179 40.44 33.90 5.45
C GLU A 179 40.70 35.41 5.59
N LEU A 180 41.97 35.81 5.62
CA LEU A 180 42.38 37.20 5.78
C LEU A 180 42.49 37.96 4.44
N GLY A 181 42.31 37.27 3.31
CA GLY A 181 42.45 37.85 1.98
C GLY A 181 43.91 38.17 1.59
N LEU A 182 44.88 37.53 2.25
CA LEU A 182 46.31 37.80 2.11
C LEU A 182 47.00 36.87 1.09
N GLU A 183 46.24 36.02 0.39
CA GLU A 183 46.77 35.13 -0.64
C GLU A 183 47.43 35.89 -1.80
N ALA A 184 46.91 37.08 -2.17
CA ALA A 184 47.43 37.89 -3.26
C ALA A 184 48.82 38.51 -2.97
N ASP A 185 49.17 38.67 -1.70
CA ASP A 185 50.43 39.29 -1.26
C ASP A 185 51.60 38.28 -1.23
N LEU A 186 51.31 37.00 -1.42
CA LEU A 186 52.32 35.97 -1.58
C LEU A 186 53.00 36.07 -2.96
N PRO A 187 54.26 35.61 -3.09
CA PRO A 187 54.97 35.53 -4.38
C PRO A 187 54.41 34.39 -5.25
N LEU A 188 53.13 34.44 -5.59
CA LEU A 188 52.37 33.45 -6.36
C LEU A 188 52.58 33.55 -7.87
N SER A 189 53.60 34.27 -8.35
CA SER A 189 53.81 34.46 -9.80
C SER A 189 53.94 33.14 -10.58
N ARG A 190 54.29 32.03 -9.91
CA ARG A 190 54.37 30.67 -10.48
C ARG A 190 53.08 29.86 -10.33
N SER A 191 52.07 30.38 -9.64
CA SER A 191 50.88 29.66 -9.19
C SER A 191 49.59 30.51 -9.22
N ALA A 192 49.47 31.42 -10.19
CA ALA A 192 48.28 32.27 -10.39
C ALA A 192 46.98 31.48 -10.61
N HIS A 193 47.07 30.23 -11.11
CA HIS A 193 45.94 29.32 -11.23
C HIS A 193 45.33 28.95 -9.86
N LEU A 194 46.13 28.92 -8.78
CA LEU A 194 45.64 28.58 -7.44
C LEU A 194 44.70 29.64 -6.87
N THR A 195 44.97 30.92 -7.14
CA THR A 195 44.09 32.02 -6.75
C THR A 195 42.78 31.99 -7.52
N GLU A 196 42.83 31.66 -8.82
CA GLU A 196 41.64 31.49 -9.66
C GLU A 196 40.80 30.28 -9.21
N GLU A 197 41.43 29.13 -8.97
CA GLU A 197 40.78 27.93 -8.43
C GLU A 197 40.19 28.14 -7.03
N LEU A 198 40.88 28.86 -6.13
CA LEU A 198 40.33 29.22 -4.83
C LEU A 198 39.14 30.16 -4.94
N SER A 199 39.21 31.17 -5.81
CA SER A 199 38.12 32.11 -6.03
C SER A 199 36.88 31.42 -6.59
N SER A 200 37.06 30.51 -7.56
CA SER A 200 35.96 29.73 -8.14
C SER A 200 35.34 28.75 -7.14
N LEU A 201 36.14 28.10 -6.27
CA LEU A 201 35.59 27.27 -5.19
C LEU A 201 34.85 28.08 -4.13
N LYS A 202 35.35 29.27 -3.76
CA LYS A 202 34.67 30.19 -2.84
C LYS A 202 33.32 30.62 -3.43
N LEU A 203 33.31 31.09 -4.68
CA LEU A 203 32.10 31.48 -5.40
C LEU A 203 31.11 30.32 -5.47
N ARG A 204 31.57 29.13 -5.87
CA ARG A 204 30.69 27.95 -5.97
C ARG A 204 30.08 27.56 -4.62
N LYS A 205 30.84 27.71 -3.54
CA LYS A 205 30.34 27.46 -2.19
C LYS A 205 29.27 28.48 -1.80
N GLU A 206 29.50 29.76 -2.06
CA GLU A 206 28.53 30.85 -1.80
C GLU A 206 27.23 30.66 -2.60
N GLU A 207 27.33 30.27 -3.88
CA GLU A 207 26.18 29.93 -4.72
C GLU A 207 25.33 28.81 -4.11
N LEU A 208 25.99 27.72 -3.69
CA LEU A 208 25.31 26.58 -3.06
C LEU A 208 24.71 26.94 -1.70
N GLU A 209 25.39 27.77 -0.90
CA GLU A 209 24.86 28.25 0.39
C GLU A 209 23.63 29.15 0.17
N ALA A 210 23.64 30.02 -0.83
CA ALA A 210 22.48 30.84 -1.19
C ALA A 210 21.30 29.99 -1.72
N GLU A 211 21.57 28.98 -2.55
CA GLU A 211 20.57 28.03 -3.03
C GLU A 211 19.95 27.25 -1.86
N LEU A 212 20.79 26.78 -0.92
CA LEU A 212 20.36 26.08 0.29
C LEU A 212 19.40 26.94 1.14
N GLU A 213 19.75 28.21 1.37
CA GLU A 213 18.91 29.16 2.11
C GLU A 213 17.55 29.35 1.43
N LEU A 214 17.51 29.43 0.10
CA LEU A 214 16.27 29.55 -0.67
C LEU A 214 15.37 28.32 -0.46
N HIS A 215 15.93 27.11 -0.53
CA HIS A 215 15.19 25.88 -0.30
C HIS A 215 14.72 25.76 1.15
N GLN A 216 15.56 26.10 2.13
CA GLN A 216 15.21 26.08 3.55
C GLN A 216 14.12 27.11 3.89
N SER A 217 14.20 28.33 3.38
CA SER A 217 13.18 29.36 3.56
C SER A 217 11.83 28.93 3.00
N ALA A 218 11.83 28.37 1.79
CA ALA A 218 10.60 27.88 1.18
C ALA A 218 10.04 26.64 1.90
N MET A 219 10.88 25.74 2.40
CA MET A 219 10.46 24.63 3.27
C MET A 219 9.83 25.12 4.57
N ALA A 220 10.42 26.15 5.19
CA ALA A 220 9.87 26.75 6.40
C ALA A 220 8.50 27.39 6.16
N LYS A 221 8.29 28.03 5.00
CA LYS A 221 6.97 28.55 4.59
C LYS A 221 5.93 27.44 4.49
N LEU A 222 6.23 26.37 3.75
CA LEU A 222 5.34 25.21 3.62
C LEU A 222 5.00 24.64 5.00
N GLN A 223 6.00 24.39 5.85
CA GLN A 223 5.79 23.84 7.19
C GLN A 223 5.02 24.77 8.13
N SER A 224 5.18 26.10 8.00
CA SER A 224 4.49 27.08 8.84
C SER A 224 3.00 27.22 8.51
N GLU A 225 2.60 26.88 7.30
CA GLU A 225 1.19 26.91 6.86
C GLU A 225 0.38 25.76 7.47
N GLU A 226 1.02 24.71 8.00
CA GLU A 226 0.32 23.51 8.48
C GLU A 226 0.66 23.09 9.91
N LEU A 227 -0.38 23.04 10.77
CA LEU A 227 -0.31 22.63 12.17
C LEU A 227 -0.35 21.10 12.39
N SER A 228 -0.56 20.29 11.35
CA SER A 228 -0.77 18.83 11.47
C SER A 228 0.01 18.03 10.43
N SER A 229 0.35 16.78 10.76
CA SER A 229 1.12 15.87 9.88
C SER A 229 0.48 15.70 8.49
N PRO A 230 1.15 16.11 7.39
CA PRO A 230 0.63 16.00 6.03
C PRO A 230 0.25 14.56 5.63
N LYS A 231 1.02 13.56 6.10
CA LYS A 231 0.77 12.15 5.80
C LYS A 231 -0.51 11.62 6.43
N ALA A 232 -0.83 12.07 7.64
CA ALA A 232 -2.07 11.68 8.31
C ALA A 232 -3.30 12.25 7.59
N ARG A 233 -3.20 13.49 7.10
CA ARG A 233 -4.24 14.09 6.24
C ARG A 233 -4.39 13.35 4.92
N LEU A 234 -3.30 13.02 4.25
CA LEU A 234 -3.36 12.26 3.00
C LEU A 234 -4.13 10.95 3.19
N GLU A 235 -3.87 10.23 4.29
CA GLU A 235 -4.61 9.01 4.61
C GLU A 235 -6.09 9.29 4.89
N GLN A 236 -6.42 10.35 5.64
CA GLN A 236 -7.79 10.77 5.90
C GLN A 236 -8.54 11.10 4.61
N HIS A 237 -7.95 11.90 3.71
CA HIS A 237 -8.55 12.26 2.43
C HIS A 237 -8.64 11.05 1.49
N LEU A 238 -7.68 10.12 1.53
CA LEU A 238 -7.78 8.86 0.80
C LEU A 238 -8.96 8.00 1.28
N GLN A 239 -9.19 7.93 2.58
CA GLN A 239 -10.34 7.22 3.16
C GLN A 239 -11.66 7.90 2.77
N ALA A 240 -11.74 9.23 2.85
CA ALA A 240 -12.90 10.00 2.43
C ALA A 240 -13.19 9.84 0.93
N MET A 241 -12.17 9.94 0.08
CA MET A 241 -12.26 9.71 -1.37
C MET A 241 -12.77 8.29 -1.68
N LYS A 242 -12.23 7.25 -1.03
CA LYS A 242 -12.70 5.87 -1.21
C LYS A 242 -14.15 5.68 -0.76
N ALA A 243 -14.56 6.32 0.33
CA ALA A 243 -15.94 6.27 0.81
C ALA A 243 -16.89 6.97 -0.18
N ALA A 244 -16.51 8.16 -0.67
CA ALA A 244 -17.25 8.91 -1.68
C ALA A 244 -17.34 8.13 -3.01
N GLN A 245 -16.26 7.49 -3.44
CA GLN A 245 -16.23 6.62 -4.62
C GLN A 245 -17.24 5.47 -4.50
N LYS A 246 -17.24 4.76 -3.37
CA LYS A 246 -18.21 3.67 -3.13
C LYS A 246 -19.66 4.17 -3.12
N ALA A 247 -19.91 5.33 -2.51
CA ALA A 247 -21.23 5.94 -2.49
C ALA A 247 -21.69 6.32 -3.91
N CYS A 248 -20.78 6.87 -4.70
CA CYS A 248 -20.99 7.20 -6.10
C CYS A 248 -21.25 5.96 -6.96
N ASP A 249 -20.45 4.90 -6.83
CA ASP A 249 -20.65 3.63 -7.56
C ASP A 249 -22.02 3.01 -7.24
N LYS A 250 -22.45 3.08 -5.97
CA LYS A 250 -23.78 2.64 -5.55
C LYS A 250 -24.89 3.51 -6.15
N ALA A 251 -24.73 4.83 -6.17
CA ALA A 251 -25.69 5.73 -6.80
C ALA A 251 -25.80 5.48 -8.31
N ALA A 252 -24.67 5.26 -8.99
CA ALA A 252 -24.63 4.90 -10.41
C ALA A 252 -25.37 3.58 -10.67
N MET A 253 -25.19 2.58 -9.81
CA MET A 253 -25.91 1.31 -9.90
C MET A 253 -27.42 1.52 -9.73
N THR A 254 -27.86 2.30 -8.73
CA THR A 254 -29.28 2.58 -8.53
C THR A 254 -29.88 3.28 -9.75
N TYR A 255 -29.20 4.31 -10.26
CA TYR A 255 -29.63 5.03 -11.45
C TYR A 255 -29.72 4.12 -12.68
N GLY A 256 -28.68 3.33 -12.97
CA GLY A 256 -28.71 2.42 -14.10
C GLY A 256 -29.76 1.32 -13.98
N LYS A 257 -30.05 0.86 -12.76
CA LYS A 257 -31.14 -0.09 -12.51
C LYS A 257 -32.51 0.53 -12.79
N GLU A 258 -32.78 1.72 -12.26
CA GLU A 258 -34.04 2.42 -12.50
C GLU A 258 -34.21 2.80 -13.96
N LEU A 259 -33.12 3.19 -14.64
CA LEU A 259 -33.13 3.39 -16.09
C LEU A 259 -33.56 2.11 -16.81
N TYR A 260 -32.92 0.98 -16.52
CA TYR A 260 -33.30 -0.29 -17.15
C TYR A 260 -34.78 -0.65 -16.94
N GLU A 261 -35.35 -0.32 -15.78
CA GLU A 261 -36.76 -0.61 -15.45
C GLU A 261 -37.76 0.40 -16.07
N THR A 262 -37.34 1.64 -16.34
CA THR A 262 -38.21 2.73 -16.82
C THR A 262 -38.10 3.01 -18.32
N LEU A 263 -36.99 2.63 -18.95
CA LEU A 263 -36.74 2.85 -20.36
C LEU A 263 -37.64 1.95 -21.24
N PRO A 264 -38.41 2.49 -22.19
CA PRO A 264 -39.19 1.69 -23.13
C PRO A 264 -38.32 0.80 -24.04
N GLU A 265 -38.84 -0.38 -24.39
CA GLU A 265 -38.17 -1.38 -25.24
C GLU A 265 -37.83 -0.89 -26.66
N THR A 266 -38.42 0.22 -27.11
CA THR A 266 -38.23 0.79 -28.46
C THR A 266 -37.18 1.91 -28.52
N ILE A 267 -36.43 2.13 -27.45
CA ILE A 267 -35.44 3.20 -27.40
C ILE A 267 -34.34 3.04 -28.46
N SER A 268 -34.05 4.17 -29.11
CA SER A 268 -33.02 4.23 -30.14
C SER A 268 -31.62 4.47 -29.55
N ALA A 269 -30.60 3.98 -30.27
CA ALA A 269 -29.20 4.25 -29.97
C ALA A 269 -28.84 5.74 -30.04
N GLN A 270 -29.66 6.54 -30.72
CA GLN A 270 -29.47 7.98 -30.83
C GLN A 270 -29.84 8.69 -29.51
N THR A 271 -30.70 8.09 -28.70
CA THR A 271 -31.22 8.69 -27.47
C THR A 271 -30.36 8.36 -26.25
N ILE A 272 -29.95 7.09 -26.09
CA ILE A 272 -29.18 6.63 -24.91
C ILE A 272 -27.77 6.13 -25.25
N GLY A 273 -27.38 6.17 -26.53
CA GLY A 273 -26.08 5.71 -27.00
C GLY A 273 -25.99 4.19 -27.22
N HIS A 274 -25.12 3.79 -28.15
CA HIS A 274 -24.89 2.37 -28.48
C HIS A 274 -24.36 1.55 -27.29
N LYS A 275 -23.51 2.15 -26.45
CA LYS A 275 -22.97 1.48 -25.27
C LYS A 275 -24.07 1.13 -24.27
N ALA A 276 -25.03 2.02 -24.05
CA ALA A 276 -26.14 1.76 -23.13
C ALA A 276 -27.02 0.60 -23.61
N ILE A 277 -27.31 0.52 -24.92
CA ILE A 277 -28.08 -0.60 -25.50
C ILE A 277 -27.37 -1.94 -25.26
N LEU A 278 -26.06 -2.02 -25.55
CA LEU A 278 -25.30 -3.25 -25.31
C LEU A 278 -25.29 -3.65 -23.83
N LEU A 279 -25.22 -2.68 -22.93
CA LEU A 279 -25.31 -2.93 -21.48
C LEU A 279 -26.71 -3.42 -21.09
N MET A 280 -27.77 -2.85 -21.66
CA MET A 280 -29.15 -3.32 -21.44
C MET A 280 -29.32 -4.76 -21.91
N ASP A 281 -28.83 -5.12 -23.10
CA ASP A 281 -28.89 -6.50 -23.62
C ASP A 281 -28.16 -7.49 -22.69
N GLN A 282 -26.96 -7.11 -22.21
CA GLN A 282 -26.21 -7.91 -21.24
C GLN A 282 -26.97 -8.06 -19.92
N ILE A 283 -27.55 -6.97 -19.40
CA ILE A 283 -28.38 -7.02 -18.19
C ILE A 283 -29.55 -7.99 -18.38
N THR A 284 -30.26 -7.90 -19.51
CA THR A 284 -31.38 -8.82 -19.82
C THR A 284 -30.92 -10.27 -19.85
N LEU A 285 -29.77 -10.55 -20.47
CA LEU A 285 -29.19 -11.89 -20.52
C LEU A 285 -28.88 -12.42 -19.11
N HIS A 286 -28.19 -11.64 -18.28
CA HIS A 286 -27.86 -12.02 -16.91
C HIS A 286 -29.12 -12.23 -16.05
N GLN A 287 -30.12 -11.34 -16.15
CA GLN A 287 -31.41 -11.52 -15.47
C GLN A 287 -32.11 -12.82 -15.90
N SER A 288 -32.11 -13.12 -17.20
CA SER A 288 -32.74 -14.34 -17.72
C SER A 288 -32.06 -15.61 -17.20
N ARG A 289 -30.72 -15.58 -17.08
CA ARG A 289 -29.92 -16.68 -16.54
C ARG A 289 -30.21 -16.89 -15.05
N VAL A 290 -30.26 -15.81 -14.26
CA VAL A 290 -30.65 -15.87 -12.84
C VAL A 290 -32.04 -16.50 -12.67
N ARG A 291 -33.05 -16.03 -13.44
CA ARG A 291 -34.41 -16.61 -13.38
C ARG A 291 -34.45 -18.09 -13.77
N THR A 292 -33.57 -18.53 -14.66
CA THR A 292 -33.48 -19.94 -15.08
C THR A 292 -32.83 -20.78 -13.98
N LEU A 293 -31.72 -20.34 -13.42
CA LEU A 293 -31.06 -21.00 -12.29
C LEU A 293 -31.97 -21.10 -11.06
N GLN A 294 -32.75 -20.06 -10.76
CA GLN A 294 -33.73 -20.08 -9.66
C GLN A 294 -34.81 -21.15 -9.86
N ARG A 295 -35.31 -21.31 -11.10
CA ARG A 295 -36.27 -22.37 -11.44
C ARG A 295 -35.64 -23.76 -11.29
N GLU A 296 -34.43 -23.94 -11.81
CA GLU A 296 -33.69 -25.21 -11.66
C GLU A 296 -33.45 -25.58 -10.18
N ILE A 297 -33.14 -24.61 -9.32
CA ILE A 297 -33.02 -24.84 -7.87
C ILE A 297 -34.35 -25.31 -7.28
N LEU A 298 -35.46 -24.66 -7.62
CA LEU A 298 -36.78 -25.03 -7.14
C LEU A 298 -37.18 -26.45 -7.57
N ASP A 299 -36.85 -26.82 -8.81
CA ASP A 299 -37.07 -28.18 -9.31
C ASP A 299 -36.22 -29.21 -8.55
N LEU A 300 -34.94 -28.91 -8.28
CA LEU A 300 -34.06 -29.77 -7.48
C LEU A 300 -34.58 -29.92 -6.04
N GLN A 301 -35.07 -28.84 -5.43
CA GLN A 301 -35.67 -28.87 -4.09
C GLN A 301 -36.92 -29.74 -4.04
N ASN A 302 -37.78 -29.63 -5.06
CA ASN A 302 -38.96 -30.49 -5.19
C ASN A 302 -38.57 -31.96 -5.35
N MET A 303 -37.54 -32.26 -6.15
CA MET A 303 -37.05 -33.63 -6.32
C MET A 303 -36.49 -34.23 -5.02
N ILE A 304 -35.75 -33.44 -4.23
CA ILE A 304 -35.29 -33.86 -2.89
C ILE A 304 -36.48 -34.24 -2.02
N LYS A 305 -37.51 -33.38 -1.97
CA LYS A 305 -38.72 -33.63 -1.18
C LYS A 305 -39.47 -34.90 -1.61
N VAL A 306 -39.53 -35.17 -2.92
CA VAL A 306 -40.12 -36.42 -3.44
C VAL A 306 -39.31 -37.63 -2.96
N GLN A 307 -37.97 -37.60 -3.07
CA GLN A 307 -37.10 -38.70 -2.60
C GLN A 307 -37.26 -38.96 -1.10
N GLU A 308 -37.42 -37.91 -0.29
CA GLU A 308 -37.64 -38.04 1.16
C GLU A 308 -39.00 -38.69 1.47
N LEU A 309 -40.06 -38.27 0.79
CA LEU A 309 -41.40 -38.84 0.97
C LEU A 309 -41.44 -40.31 0.52
N GLU A 310 -40.78 -40.66 -0.59
CA GLU A 310 -40.65 -42.05 -1.04
C GLU A 310 -39.94 -42.92 0.00
N ALA A 311 -38.84 -42.42 0.58
CA ALA A 311 -38.12 -43.12 1.64
C ALA A 311 -38.99 -43.30 2.91
N GLN A 312 -39.78 -42.28 3.29
CA GLN A 312 -40.72 -42.39 4.40
C GLN A 312 -41.82 -43.41 4.15
N ILE A 313 -42.40 -43.42 2.95
CA ILE A 313 -43.41 -44.41 2.54
C ILE A 313 -42.83 -45.82 2.64
N GLU A 314 -41.61 -46.03 2.18
CA GLU A 314 -40.97 -47.34 2.23
C GLU A 314 -40.69 -47.81 3.67
N LEU A 315 -40.28 -46.91 4.56
CA LEU A 315 -40.15 -47.20 5.99
C LEU A 315 -41.50 -47.56 6.63
N GLU A 316 -42.58 -46.85 6.30
CA GLU A 316 -43.91 -47.17 6.83
C GLU A 316 -44.43 -48.51 6.30
N LYS A 317 -44.18 -48.86 5.02
CA LYS A 317 -44.52 -50.20 4.49
C LYS A 317 -43.79 -51.31 5.25
N GLN A 318 -42.50 -51.12 5.56
CA GLN A 318 -41.74 -52.08 6.38
C GLN A 318 -42.35 -52.24 7.77
N LYS A 319 -42.75 -51.14 8.43
CA LYS A 319 -43.46 -51.19 9.73
C LYS A 319 -44.79 -51.90 9.64
N ILE A 320 -45.60 -51.63 8.62
CA ILE A 320 -46.88 -52.32 8.39
C ILE A 320 -46.66 -53.83 8.25
N THR A 321 -45.64 -54.22 7.47
CA THR A 321 -45.31 -55.64 7.26
C THR A 321 -44.90 -56.32 8.57
N LEU A 322 -44.09 -55.64 9.41
CA LEU A 322 -43.72 -56.12 10.74
C LEU A 322 -44.96 -56.25 11.65
N LEU A 323 -45.83 -55.24 11.70
CA LEU A 323 -47.06 -55.26 12.49
C LEU A 323 -48.00 -56.39 12.05
N GLN A 324 -48.12 -56.64 10.74
CA GLN A 324 -48.89 -57.77 10.21
C GLN A 324 -48.32 -59.12 10.70
N SER A 325 -47.00 -59.30 10.65
CA SER A 325 -46.35 -60.52 11.16
C SER A 325 -46.57 -60.73 12.67
N GLN A 326 -46.62 -59.65 13.45
CA GLN A 326 -46.93 -59.70 14.87
C GLN A 326 -48.39 -60.07 15.11
N ILE A 327 -49.32 -59.49 14.35
CA ILE A 327 -50.76 -59.82 14.42
C ILE A 327 -50.98 -61.29 14.09
N GLU A 328 -50.35 -61.83 13.05
CA GLU A 328 -50.45 -63.25 12.71
C GLU A 328 -49.94 -64.15 13.84
N THR A 329 -48.82 -63.78 14.46
CA THR A 329 -48.26 -64.52 15.61
C THR A 329 -49.20 -64.50 16.80
N LEU A 330 -49.75 -63.33 17.14
CA LEU A 330 -50.73 -63.18 18.23
C LEU A 330 -52.01 -63.97 17.94
N ASN A 331 -52.52 -63.94 16.71
CA ASN A 331 -53.69 -64.72 16.30
C ASN A 331 -53.45 -66.23 16.45
N ARG A 332 -52.26 -66.73 16.09
CA ARG A 332 -51.90 -68.14 16.35
C ARG A 332 -51.90 -68.46 17.84
N GLN A 333 -51.34 -67.58 18.67
CA GLN A 333 -51.36 -67.74 20.13
C GLN A 333 -52.80 -67.75 20.69
N ILE A 334 -53.67 -66.84 20.23
CA ILE A 334 -55.08 -66.80 20.60
C ILE A 334 -55.79 -68.10 20.23
N SER A 335 -55.58 -68.61 19.02
CA SER A 335 -56.15 -69.88 18.57
C SER A 335 -55.69 -71.04 19.46
N GLN A 336 -54.40 -71.12 19.79
CA GLN A 336 -53.85 -72.13 20.70
C GLN A 336 -54.48 -72.06 22.10
N VAL A 337 -54.62 -70.85 22.65
CA VAL A 337 -55.26 -70.63 23.95
C VAL A 337 -56.73 -71.03 23.91
N THR A 338 -57.45 -70.66 22.85
CA THR A 338 -58.88 -70.99 22.68
C THR A 338 -59.08 -72.51 22.63
N SER A 339 -58.29 -73.22 21.83
CA SER A 339 -58.32 -74.69 21.79
C SER A 339 -57.98 -75.31 23.15
N SER A 340 -57.02 -74.74 23.89
CA SER A 340 -56.69 -75.19 25.26
C SER A 340 -57.87 -75.00 26.22
N ILE A 341 -58.56 -73.86 26.16
CA ILE A 341 -59.76 -73.58 26.96
C ILE A 341 -60.87 -74.58 26.63
N GLU A 342 -61.14 -74.83 25.35
CA GLU A 342 -62.16 -75.80 24.92
C GLU A 342 -61.86 -77.21 25.40
N SER A 343 -60.61 -77.66 25.26
CA SER A 343 -60.16 -78.95 25.79
C SER A 343 -60.38 -79.05 27.30
N LYS A 344 -60.01 -78.02 28.06
CA LYS A 344 -60.22 -77.97 29.52
C LYS A 344 -61.70 -77.93 29.89
N ARG A 345 -62.53 -77.20 29.16
CA ARG A 345 -64.00 -77.18 29.34
C ARG A 345 -64.61 -78.57 29.09
N GLY A 346 -64.15 -79.27 28.06
CA GLY A 346 -64.53 -80.66 27.80
C GLY A 346 -64.19 -81.58 28.96
N GLN A 347 -62.96 -81.49 29.48
CA GLN A 347 -62.53 -82.24 30.68
C GLN A 347 -63.38 -81.92 31.91
N ILE A 348 -63.69 -80.64 32.16
CA ILE A 348 -64.58 -80.23 33.26
C ILE A 348 -65.96 -80.87 33.11
N ARG A 349 -66.55 -80.86 31.90
CA ARG A 349 -67.84 -81.51 31.63
C ARG A 349 -67.82 -83.00 31.90
N THR A 350 -66.73 -83.70 31.58
CA THR A 350 -66.59 -85.14 31.88
C THR A 350 -66.41 -85.44 33.37
N LEU A 351 -65.94 -84.46 34.14
CA LEU A 351 -65.70 -84.59 35.58
C LEU A 351 -66.91 -84.11 36.42
N LEU A 352 -67.86 -83.38 35.83
CA LEU A 352 -69.12 -83.01 36.45
C LEU A 352 -70.13 -84.16 36.27
N PRO A 353 -70.76 -84.67 37.36
CA PRO A 353 -71.80 -85.69 37.24
C PRO A 353 -73.01 -85.13 36.48
N GLU A 354 -73.62 -85.95 35.62
CA GLU A 354 -74.92 -85.63 35.02
C GLU A 354 -75.90 -85.32 36.17
N GLN A 355 -76.45 -84.10 36.20
CA GLN A 355 -77.65 -83.85 37.00
C GLN A 355 -78.78 -84.63 36.33
N ASP A 356 -78.96 -85.87 36.80
CA ASP A 356 -80.21 -86.60 36.75
C ASP A 356 -81.30 -85.71 37.36
N VAL A 357 -82.01 -84.94 36.53
CA VAL A 357 -83.37 -84.56 36.89
C VAL A 357 -84.23 -85.78 36.63
N ARG A 358 -84.25 -86.66 37.64
CA ARG A 358 -85.28 -87.68 37.80
C ARG A 358 -86.64 -87.01 37.82
N ALA A 359 -87.56 -87.62 37.08
CA ALA A 359 -89.00 -87.37 37.12
C ALA A 359 -89.58 -87.52 38.53
N ASP A 360 -90.64 -86.77 38.82
CA ASP A 360 -91.85 -87.22 39.53
C ASP A 360 -92.89 -86.08 39.55
N GLY A 361 -94.06 -86.31 38.94
CA GLY A 361 -95.25 -85.43 39.04
C GLY A 361 -95.77 -84.88 37.72
#